data_AF-A0A7C5ID50-F1
#
_entry.id   AF-A0A7C5ID50-F1
#
_cell.length_a   1.000
_cell.length_b   1.000
_cell.length_c   1.000
_cell.angle_alpha   90.00
_cell.angle_beta   90.00
_cell.angle_gamma   90.00
#
_symmetry.space_group_name_H-M   'P 1'
#
loop_
_entity.id
_entity.type
_entity.pdbx_description
1 polymer ?
#
loop_
_entity_poly.entity_id
_entity_poly.type
_entity_poly.pdbx_seq_one_letter_code
_entity_poly.pdbx_strand_id
1 'polypeptide(L)'
;LPRNHPIWTCFYDISDLKIEPPYWGSGPPQYFGMTDDNGRLMMVVNYNNDISEYWEWSDNPMMPIEQSNEAYKYGVNYVMYALSH
;
A
#
# COMPACT_ATOMS: atom_id res chain seq x y z
N LEU A 1 -6.77 -9.40 -1.06
CA LEU A 1 -7.37 -8.44 -2.00
C LEU A 1 -6.96 -8.85 -3.41
N PRO A 2 -7.90 -8.99 -4.37
CA PRO A 2 -7.61 -9.49 -5.72
C PRO A 2 -6.58 -8.63 -6.46
N ARG A 3 -5.77 -9.24 -7.33
CA ARG A 3 -4.74 -8.55 -8.14
C ARG A 3 -5.32 -7.54 -9.14
N ASN A 4 -6.58 -7.71 -9.54
CA ASN A 4 -7.29 -6.82 -10.45
C ASN A 4 -8.17 -5.78 -9.73
N HIS A 5 -8.04 -5.62 -8.41
CA HIS A 5 -8.84 -4.65 -7.67
C HIS A 5 -8.46 -3.21 -8.11
N PRO A 6 -9.45 -2.32 -8.38
CA PRO A 6 -9.19 -0.97 -8.88
C PRO A 6 -8.32 -0.10 -7.97
N ILE A 7 -8.24 -0.41 -6.67
CA ILE A 7 -7.34 0.29 -5.74
C ILE A 7 -5.86 0.27 -6.19
N TRP A 8 -5.45 -0.70 -7.02
CA TRP A 8 -4.06 -0.79 -7.50
C TRP A 8 -3.75 0.13 -8.68
N THR A 9 -4.75 0.71 -9.32
CA THR A 9 -4.58 1.51 -10.54
C THR A 9 -5.41 2.79 -10.57
N CYS A 10 -6.15 3.10 -9.48
CA CYS A 10 -7.07 4.24 -9.43
C CYS A 10 -6.41 5.62 -9.54
N PHE A 11 -5.11 5.74 -9.24
CA PHE A 11 -4.35 6.98 -9.40
C PHE A 11 -2.93 6.70 -9.93
N TYR A 12 -2.12 5.97 -9.16
CA TYR A 12 -0.87 5.36 -9.62
C TYR A 12 -1.11 3.89 -10.03
N ASP A 13 -0.29 3.39 -10.96
CA ASP A 13 -0.18 1.95 -11.20
C ASP A 13 0.82 1.33 -10.23
N ILE A 14 0.28 0.59 -9.25
CA ILE A 14 1.01 -0.19 -8.24
C ILE A 14 0.63 -1.68 -8.31
N SER A 15 0.17 -2.14 -9.47
CA SER A 15 -0.37 -3.50 -9.66
C SER A 15 0.67 -4.62 -9.53
N ASP A 16 1.96 -4.28 -9.57
CA ASP A 16 3.06 -5.21 -9.36
C ASP A 16 3.15 -5.70 -7.91
N LEU A 17 2.68 -4.89 -6.95
CA LEU A 17 2.69 -5.12 -5.50
C LEU A 17 4.09 -5.45 -4.94
N LYS A 18 5.15 -4.82 -5.48
CA LYS A 18 6.56 -5.11 -5.16
C LYS A 18 7.23 -4.14 -4.19
N ILE A 19 6.51 -3.67 -3.18
CA ILE A 19 7.17 -2.91 -2.11
C ILE A 19 7.97 -3.85 -1.21
N GLU A 20 9.25 -3.54 -1.03
CA GLU A 20 10.12 -4.28 -0.11
C GLU A 20 9.74 -3.90 1.33
N PRO A 21 9.62 -4.86 2.27
CA PRO A 21 9.42 -4.55 3.67
C PRO A 21 10.66 -3.84 4.28
N PRO A 22 10.47 -2.90 5.22
CA PRO A 22 11.57 -2.19 5.87
C PRO A 22 12.37 -3.10 6.83
N TYR A 23 11.79 -4.21 7.26
CA TYR A 23 12.38 -5.13 8.23
C TYR A 23 12.76 -6.48 7.60
N TRP A 24 13.95 -6.95 7.96
CA TRP A 24 14.43 -8.27 7.56
C TRP A 24 13.58 -9.38 8.20
N GLY A 25 13.20 -10.38 7.41
CA GLY A 25 12.46 -11.55 7.90
C GLY A 25 10.95 -11.38 8.01
N SER A 26 10.38 -10.24 7.56
CA SER A 26 8.93 -10.01 7.53
C SER A 26 8.16 -11.02 6.67
N GLY A 27 8.83 -11.74 5.77
CA GLY A 27 8.17 -12.62 4.80
C GLY A 27 7.53 -11.83 3.65
N PRO A 28 6.87 -12.51 2.69
CA PRO A 28 6.33 -11.85 1.52
C PRO A 28 5.14 -10.93 1.90
N PRO A 29 5.09 -9.70 1.35
CA PRO A 29 3.93 -8.82 1.48
C PRO A 29 2.61 -9.48 1.05
N GLN A 30 1.55 -9.24 1.83
CA GLN A 30 0.20 -9.66 1.49
C GLN A 30 -0.78 -8.51 1.73
N TYR A 31 -1.80 -8.45 0.88
CA TYR A 31 -2.81 -7.40 0.93
C TYR A 31 -4.15 -8.04 1.16
N PHE A 32 -4.80 -7.73 2.29
CA PHE A 32 -6.16 -8.16 2.57
C PHE A 32 -7.12 -6.98 2.48
N GLY A 33 -8.40 -7.29 2.35
CA GLY A 33 -9.44 -6.28 2.36
C GLY A 33 -10.70 -6.80 3.02
N MET A 34 -11.43 -5.90 3.65
CA MET A 34 -12.76 -6.14 4.19
C MET A 34 -13.76 -5.29 3.42
N THR A 35 -14.84 -5.91 2.95
CA THR A 35 -15.90 -5.23 2.21
C THR A 35 -17.17 -5.10 3.05
N ASP A 36 -17.99 -4.09 2.77
CA ASP A 36 -19.36 -4.01 3.30
C ASP A 36 -20.32 -4.96 2.57
N ASP A 37 -21.59 -4.97 2.99
CA ASP A 37 -22.65 -5.80 2.41
C ASP A 37 -22.95 -5.47 0.93
N ASN A 38 -22.54 -4.29 0.45
CA ASN A 38 -22.68 -3.87 -0.94
C ASN A 38 -21.41 -4.17 -1.76
N GLY A 39 -20.41 -4.82 -1.18
CA GLY A 39 -19.15 -5.16 -1.83
C GLY A 39 -18.16 -3.99 -1.94
N ARG A 40 -18.40 -2.86 -1.26
CA ARG A 40 -17.45 -1.73 -1.24
C ARG A 40 -16.31 -2.04 -0.28
N LEU A 41 -15.07 -1.76 -0.68
CA LEU A 41 -13.90 -1.99 0.16
C LEU A 41 -13.84 -0.94 1.28
N MET A 42 -13.91 -1.39 2.53
CA MET A 42 -13.93 -0.54 3.74
C MET A 42 -12.59 -0.49 4.47
N MET A 43 -11.75 -1.50 4.29
CA MET A 43 -10.45 -1.61 4.95
C MET A 43 -9.45 -2.33 4.06
N VAL A 44 -8.21 -1.86 4.06
CA VAL A 44 -7.04 -2.55 3.51
C VAL A 44 -6.13 -2.94 4.66
N VAL A 45 -5.64 -4.18 4.65
CA VAL A 45 -4.61 -4.65 5.59
C VAL A 45 -3.34 -4.94 4.80
N ASN A 46 -2.30 -4.20 5.15
CA ASN A 46 -0.95 -4.30 4.60
C ASN A 46 -0.14 -5.22 5.50
N TYR A 47 -0.17 -6.50 5.18
CA TYR A 47 0.45 -7.54 6.00
C TYR A 47 1.90 -7.77 5.55
N ASN A 48 2.82 -7.82 6.51
CA ASN A 48 4.26 -8.07 6.31
C ASN A 48 5.05 -7.04 5.48
N ASN A 49 4.51 -5.86 5.19
CA ASN A 49 5.24 -4.83 4.43
C ASN A 49 5.49 -3.53 5.21
N ASP A 50 4.72 -3.25 6.28
CA ASP A 50 4.81 -2.02 7.09
C ASP A 50 5.13 -0.75 6.27
N ILE A 51 4.32 -0.51 5.24
CA ILE A 51 4.56 0.61 4.31
C ILE A 51 4.60 1.97 5.00
N SER A 52 3.96 2.08 6.17
CA SER A 52 3.92 3.28 7.00
C SER A 52 5.28 3.66 7.55
N GLU A 53 6.18 2.71 7.78
CA GLU A 53 7.55 2.98 8.23
C GLU A 53 8.28 3.93 7.27
N TYR A 54 8.09 3.73 5.97
CA TYR A 54 8.69 4.58 4.94
C TYR A 54 8.08 6.00 4.92
N TRP A 55 6.86 6.18 5.42
CA TRP A 55 6.27 7.51 5.58
C TRP A 55 6.76 8.20 6.85
N GLU A 56 6.93 7.45 7.94
CA GLU A 56 7.41 7.96 9.23
C GLU A 56 8.81 8.55 9.11
N TRP A 57 9.68 7.89 8.34
CA TRP A 57 11.09 8.26 8.23
C TRP A 57 11.48 8.82 6.86
N SER A 58 10.53 9.37 6.11
CA SER A 58 10.76 9.86 4.74
C SER A 58 11.78 10.99 4.65
N ASP A 59 12.01 11.73 5.73
CA ASP A 59 13.00 12.82 5.84
C ASP A 59 14.34 12.35 6.44
N ASN A 60 14.46 11.07 6.81
CA ASN A 60 15.68 10.54 7.36
C ASN A 60 16.65 10.16 6.22
N PRO A 61 17.87 10.73 6.16
CA PRO A 61 18.83 10.45 5.09
C PRO A 61 19.34 9.00 5.07
N MET A 62 19.13 8.24 6.16
CA MET A 62 19.48 6.82 6.22
C MET A 62 18.40 5.92 5.63
N MET A 63 17.20 6.45 5.37
CA MET A 63 16.13 5.70 4.74
C MET A 63 16.18 5.84 3.21
N PRO A 64 15.95 4.73 2.49
CA PRO A 64 15.90 4.80 1.03
C PRO A 64 14.74 5.68 0.53
N ILE A 65 15.09 6.77 -0.18
CA ILE A 65 14.12 7.72 -0.75
C ILE A 65 13.22 7.05 -1.79
N GLU A 66 13.76 6.12 -2.59
CA GLU A 66 13.00 5.41 -3.62
C GLU A 66 11.85 4.61 -3.01
N GLN A 67 12.12 3.85 -1.95
CA GLN A 67 11.12 3.07 -1.22
C GLN A 67 10.08 3.98 -0.56
N SER A 68 10.49 5.15 -0.06
CA SER A 68 9.57 6.16 0.47
C SER A 68 8.61 6.69 -0.60
N ASN A 69 9.13 7.00 -1.80
CA ASN A 69 8.31 7.40 -2.93
C ASN A 69 7.33 6.30 -3.36
N GLU A 70 7.78 5.05 -3.43
CA GLU A 70 6.89 3.93 -3.74
C GLU A 70 5.80 3.75 -2.67
N ALA A 71 6.15 3.82 -1.38
CA ALA A 71 5.20 3.72 -0.29
C ALA A 71 4.11 4.80 -0.38
N TYR A 72 4.47 6.05 -0.72
CA TYR A 72 3.49 7.13 -0.87
C TYR A 72 2.45 6.84 -1.95
N LYS A 73 2.80 6.12 -3.04
CA LYS A 73 1.83 5.75 -4.08
C LYS A 73 0.71 4.87 -3.53
N TYR A 74 1.03 3.93 -2.63
CA TYR A 74 0.03 3.11 -1.94
C TYR A 74 -0.91 3.98 -1.11
N GLY A 75 -0.36 4.87 -0.28
CA GLY A 75 -1.16 5.79 0.55
C GLY A 75 -2.07 6.68 -0.29
N VAL A 76 -1.54 7.28 -1.37
CA VAL A 76 -2.33 8.10 -2.30
C VAL A 76 -3.44 7.28 -2.95
N ASN A 77 -3.16 6.08 -3.46
CA ASN A 77 -4.19 5.22 -4.03
C ASN A 77 -5.27 4.87 -3.01
N TYR A 78 -4.94 4.62 -1.74
CA TYR A 78 -5.94 4.30 -0.71
C TYR A 78 -6.86 5.50 -0.42
N VAL A 79 -6.29 6.70 -0.30
CA VAL A 79 -7.07 7.93 -0.11
C VAL A 79 -7.92 8.22 -1.35
N MET A 80 -7.35 8.12 -2.55
CA MET A 80 -8.07 8.36 -3.80
C MET A 80 -9.20 7.36 -3.98
N TYR A 81 -8.98 6.08 -3.70
CA TYR A 81 -10.01 5.05 -3.75
C TYR A 81 -11.16 5.39 -2.79
N ALA A 82 -10.86 5.72 -1.53
CA ALA A 82 -11.86 6.07 -0.53
C ALA A 82 -12.70 7.31 -0.90
N LEU A 83 -12.15 8.22 -1.72
CA LEU A 83 -12.84 9.44 -2.16
C LEU A 83 -13.60 9.26 -3.49
N SER A 84 -13.44 8.14 -4.19
CA SER A 84 -13.96 8.00 -5.57
C SER A 84 -14.73 6.71 -5.87
N HIS A 85 -14.77 5.74 -4.96
CA HIS A 85 -15.45 4.44 -5.11
C HIS A 85 -16.35 4.14 -3.90
#